data_AF-A0A7V7ZI88-F1
#
_entry.id   AF-A0A7V7ZI88-F1
#
_cell.length_a   1.000
_cell.length_b   1.000
_cell.length_c   1.000
_cell.angle_alpha   90.00
_cell.angle_beta   90.00
_cell.angle_gamma   90.00
#
_symmetry.space_group_name_H-M   'P 1'
#
loop_
_entity.id
_entity.type
_entity.pdbx_description
1 polymer ?
#
loop_
_entity_poly.entity_id
_entity_poly.type
_entity_poly.pdbx_seq_one_letter_code
_entity_poly.pdbx_strand_id
1 'polypeptide(L)'
;MQNHLPDRPERDLAASWLLFAPIRERFVRPGVERGGCPRHGLTPVYARKLAGHAEAIFPGLNGVESSFTEPQLHAVTAAIVALRRHMDGHTAPPLSALIVRHFQGGAGPSFLRALLRSTEDLLDTCMRAEPQHIAAIDALFRVAGGEGFRDLIQHYEARALAQAIAGEDVVFPDILAFVNMHERQARDAQGQWRTERYEVWCPGYDFAKAYHQQCRAAARELAAGGVIVALPLEEEMLYMPENLVAHFTHFATGLALQLLSVAPKARHNS
;
A
#
# COMPACT_ATOMS: atom_id res chain seq x y z
N MET A 1 -26.78 18.11 -29.34
CA MET A 1 -25.90 17.07 -28.77
C MET A 1 -24.62 17.74 -28.32
N GLN A 2 -24.48 17.98 -27.02
CA GLN A 2 -23.23 18.51 -26.46
C GLN A 2 -22.20 17.38 -26.46
N ASN A 3 -21.13 17.55 -27.23
CA ASN A 3 -19.97 16.69 -27.17
C ASN A 3 -19.31 16.89 -25.81
N HIS A 4 -19.58 15.99 -24.87
CA HIS A 4 -18.71 15.79 -23.71
C HIS A 4 -17.37 15.26 -24.23
N LEU A 5 -16.45 16.17 -24.55
CA LEU A 5 -15.02 15.84 -24.58
C LEU A 5 -14.68 15.25 -23.20
N PRO A 6 -13.98 14.10 -23.14
CA PRO A 6 -13.53 13.59 -21.85
C PRO A 6 -12.70 14.69 -21.18
N ASP A 7 -13.02 14.98 -19.92
CA ASP A 7 -12.20 15.85 -19.09
C ASP A 7 -10.75 15.37 -19.21
N ARG A 8 -9.86 16.30 -19.56
CA ARG A 8 -8.48 15.95 -19.94
C ARG A 8 -7.84 15.24 -18.75
N PRO A 9 -7.28 14.03 -18.90
CA PRO A 9 -6.66 13.27 -17.79
C PRO A 9 -5.62 14.07 -17.00
N GLU A 10 -4.98 15.04 -17.66
CA GLU A 10 -4.03 15.99 -17.07
C GLU A 10 -4.67 16.94 -16.04
N ARG A 11 -5.91 17.39 -16.28
CA ARG A 11 -6.66 18.25 -15.35
C ARG A 11 -7.08 17.47 -14.11
N ASP A 12 -7.54 16.24 -14.30
CA ASP A 12 -7.95 15.36 -13.21
C ASP A 12 -6.74 14.93 -12.36
N LEU A 13 -5.60 14.66 -13.01
CA LEU A 13 -4.32 14.44 -12.32
C LEU A 13 -3.90 15.67 -11.52
N ALA A 14 -3.91 16.88 -12.10
CA ALA A 14 -3.53 18.10 -11.40
C ALA A 14 -4.44 18.42 -10.21
N ALA A 15 -5.75 18.24 -10.37
CA ALA A 15 -6.74 18.44 -9.29
C ALA A 15 -6.54 17.43 -8.16
N SER A 16 -6.39 16.14 -8.50
CA SER A 16 -6.07 15.07 -7.54
C SER A 16 -4.74 15.34 -6.83
N TRP A 17 -3.72 15.81 -7.57
CA TRP A 17 -2.43 16.15 -6.99
C TRP A 17 -2.57 17.26 -5.95
N LEU A 18 -3.30 18.34 -6.24
CA LEU A 18 -3.56 19.42 -5.27
C LEU A 18 -4.35 18.93 -4.05
N LEU A 19 -5.37 18.08 -4.24
CA LEU A 19 -6.18 17.51 -3.16
C LEU A 19 -5.33 16.80 -2.09
N PHE A 20 -4.24 16.14 -2.50
CA PHE A 20 -3.33 15.42 -1.60
C PHE A 20 -2.06 16.21 -1.24
N ALA A 21 -1.93 17.48 -1.63
CA ALA A 21 -0.78 18.31 -1.25
C ALA A 21 -0.56 18.38 0.28
N PRO A 22 -1.60 18.57 1.12
CA PRO A 22 -1.42 18.57 2.57
C PRO A 22 -0.91 17.24 3.13
N ILE A 23 -1.29 16.12 2.50
CA ILE A 23 -0.77 14.80 2.87
C ILE A 23 0.71 14.71 2.50
N ARG A 24 1.09 15.11 1.29
CA ARG A 24 2.50 15.08 0.89
C ARG A 24 3.35 15.96 1.80
N GLU A 25 2.92 17.18 2.13
CA GLU A 25 3.62 18.10 3.04
C GLU A 25 3.73 17.56 4.47
N ARG A 26 2.69 16.90 4.96
CA ARG A 26 2.67 16.32 6.30
C ARG A 26 3.50 15.04 6.42
N PHE A 27 3.64 14.29 5.34
CA PHE A 27 4.30 12.98 5.29
C PHE A 27 5.49 12.98 4.29
N VAL A 28 6.31 14.05 4.30
CA VAL A 28 7.51 14.22 3.44
C VAL A 28 8.69 13.34 3.86
N ARG A 29 8.77 12.98 5.14
CA ARG A 29 9.88 12.19 5.70
C ARG A 29 9.46 10.70 5.80
N PRO A 30 10.42 9.75 5.83
CA PRO A 30 10.17 8.40 6.35
C PRO A 30 9.33 8.51 7.61
N GLY A 31 8.39 7.60 7.83
CA GLY A 31 7.48 7.60 8.98
C GLY A 31 8.23 7.73 10.31
N VAL A 32 8.62 8.95 10.67
CA VAL A 32 8.89 9.33 12.04
C VAL A 32 7.50 9.39 12.61
N GLU A 33 7.23 8.46 13.51
CA GLU A 33 6.01 8.41 14.30
C GLU A 33 5.57 9.83 14.65
N ARG A 34 4.26 10.11 14.59
CA ARG A 34 3.72 11.20 15.40
C ARG A 34 3.91 10.78 16.88
N GLY A 35 5.12 10.98 17.41
CA GLY A 35 5.56 10.47 18.71
C GLY A 35 7.08 10.40 18.89
N GLY A 36 7.85 10.17 17.82
CA GLY A 36 9.33 10.16 17.87
C GLY A 36 9.98 8.97 18.57
N CYS A 37 9.33 7.81 18.67
CA CYS A 37 9.92 6.61 19.29
C CYS A 37 10.28 5.52 18.26
N PRO A 38 11.33 4.71 18.50
CA PRO A 38 11.56 3.48 17.76
C PRO A 38 10.63 2.38 18.28
N ARG A 39 10.03 1.57 17.40
CA ARG A 39 9.34 0.33 17.83
C ARG A 39 10.34 -0.81 18.00
N HIS A 40 10.26 -1.50 19.12
CA HIS A 40 10.89 -2.80 19.36
C HIS A 40 9.79 -3.83 19.64
N GLY A 41 9.54 -4.76 18.69
CA GLY A 41 8.65 -5.91 18.91
C GLY A 41 7.64 -6.19 17.79
N LEU A 42 7.21 -7.46 17.71
CA LEU A 42 6.09 -7.92 16.89
C LEU A 42 4.78 -7.47 17.55
N THR A 43 4.01 -6.60 16.90
CA THR A 43 2.65 -6.32 17.36
C THR A 43 1.72 -7.14 16.46
N PRO A 44 0.99 -8.15 16.97
CA PRO A 44 -0.02 -8.83 16.18
C PRO A 44 -1.03 -7.75 15.78
N VAL A 45 -0.96 -7.43 14.49
CA VAL A 45 -1.82 -6.49 13.80
C VAL A 45 -3.28 -6.99 13.97
N TYR A 46 -4.28 -6.20 13.55
CA TYR A 46 -5.66 -6.65 13.29
C TYR A 46 -6.69 -6.47 14.41
N ALA A 47 -7.32 -5.30 14.45
CA ALA A 47 -8.55 -5.08 15.20
C ALA A 47 -9.78 -5.28 14.29
N ARG A 48 -10.66 -6.20 14.71
CA ARG A 48 -12.03 -6.35 14.21
C ARG A 48 -12.76 -5.02 14.38
N LYS A 49 -13.35 -4.54 13.29
CA LYS A 49 -14.27 -3.40 13.19
C LYS A 49 -14.99 -3.11 14.52
N LEU A 50 -14.68 -1.94 15.08
CA LEU A 50 -15.50 -1.12 15.99
C LEU A 50 -15.53 -1.48 17.50
N ALA A 51 -14.98 -0.52 18.25
CA ALA A 51 -15.34 -0.04 19.59
C ALA A 51 -15.22 -0.98 20.80
N GLY A 52 -15.71 -2.22 20.76
CA GLY A 52 -15.80 -3.06 21.96
C GLY A 52 -14.55 -3.88 22.30
N HIS A 53 -13.86 -4.41 21.29
CA HIS A 53 -12.68 -5.27 21.49
C HIS A 53 -11.34 -4.52 21.47
N ALA A 54 -11.32 -3.34 20.87
CA ALA A 54 -10.10 -2.54 20.76
C ALA A 54 -9.64 -2.02 22.14
N GLU A 55 -10.56 -1.63 23.02
CA GLU A 55 -10.24 -1.25 24.39
C GLU A 55 -9.75 -2.44 25.24
N ALA A 56 -10.28 -3.64 25.00
CA ALA A 56 -9.88 -4.86 25.70
C ALA A 56 -8.44 -5.31 25.37
N ILE A 57 -7.99 -5.07 24.13
CA ILE A 57 -6.63 -5.43 23.68
C ILE A 57 -5.67 -4.24 23.84
N PHE A 58 -6.15 -3.01 23.66
CA PHE A 58 -5.41 -1.76 23.82
C PHE A 58 -6.12 -0.82 24.81
N PRO A 59 -5.89 -1.02 26.11
CA PRO A 59 -6.42 -0.11 27.13
C PRO A 59 -6.02 1.34 26.84
N GLY A 60 -6.99 2.25 26.81
CA GLY A 60 -6.78 3.68 26.57
C GLY A 60 -6.88 4.14 25.11
N LEU A 61 -7.40 3.31 24.19
CA LEU A 61 -7.83 3.77 22.87
C LEU A 61 -9.05 4.69 23.01
N ASN A 62 -8.89 5.97 22.64
CA ASN A 62 -9.90 7.01 22.87
C ASN A 62 -10.65 7.44 21.60
N GLY A 63 -10.32 6.85 20.44
CA GLY A 63 -11.01 7.14 19.18
C GLY A 63 -10.34 6.56 17.94
N VAL A 64 -11.08 6.60 16.83
CA VAL A 64 -10.58 6.27 15.48
C VAL A 64 -10.62 7.55 14.65
N GLU A 65 -9.47 7.95 14.12
CA GLU A 65 -9.33 9.12 13.27
C GLU A 65 -8.96 8.69 11.85
N SER A 66 -9.58 9.30 10.85
CA SER A 66 -9.11 9.18 9.48
C SER A 66 -7.97 10.18 9.26
N SER A 67 -6.88 9.74 8.65
CA SER A 67 -5.84 10.67 8.18
C SER A 67 -6.24 11.43 6.91
N PHE A 68 -7.37 11.04 6.30
CA PHE A 68 -7.93 11.64 5.09
C PHE A 68 -9.19 12.42 5.42
N THR A 69 -9.36 13.58 4.78
CA THR A 69 -10.66 14.27 4.72
C THR A 69 -11.66 13.43 3.92
N GLU A 70 -12.96 13.73 4.03
CA GLU A 70 -13.99 13.00 3.28
C GLU A 70 -13.76 12.98 1.75
N PRO A 71 -13.42 14.10 1.08
CA PRO A 71 -13.06 14.06 -0.34
C PRO A 71 -11.82 13.20 -0.64
N GLN A 72 -10.81 13.21 0.25
CA GLN A 72 -9.63 12.36 0.10
C GLN A 72 -9.97 10.89 0.29
N LEU A 73 -10.87 10.55 1.23
CA LEU A 73 -11.35 9.19 1.44
C LEU A 73 -12.03 8.64 0.19
N HIS A 74 -12.93 9.40 -0.43
CA HIS A 74 -13.56 8.98 -1.69
C HIS A 74 -12.54 8.71 -2.79
N ALA A 75 -11.56 9.60 -2.97
CA ALA A 75 -10.50 9.42 -3.97
C ALA A 75 -9.61 8.21 -3.67
N VAL A 76 -9.27 7.96 -2.40
CA VAL A 76 -8.51 6.79 -1.96
C VAL A 76 -9.28 5.49 -2.19
N THR A 77 -10.56 5.45 -1.84
CA THR A 77 -11.40 4.27 -2.08
C THR A 77 -11.49 3.97 -3.56
N ALA A 78 -11.70 4.98 -4.42
CA ALA A 78 -11.71 4.80 -5.86
C ALA A 78 -10.38 4.23 -6.39
N ALA A 79 -9.25 4.76 -5.91
CA ALA A 79 -7.92 4.27 -6.27
C ALA A 79 -7.69 2.81 -5.85
N ILE A 80 -8.15 2.39 -4.66
CA ILE A 80 -8.08 1.00 -4.22
C ILE A 80 -8.91 0.08 -5.12
N VAL A 81 -10.13 0.50 -5.47
CA VAL A 81 -10.98 -0.28 -6.38
C VAL A 81 -10.30 -0.43 -7.75
N ALA A 82 -9.73 0.64 -8.28
CA ALA A 82 -8.96 0.60 -9.52
C ALA A 82 -7.77 -0.37 -9.42
N LEU A 83 -6.89 -0.17 -8.43
CA LEU A 83 -5.74 -1.04 -8.18
C LEU A 83 -6.14 -2.52 -8.06
N ARG A 84 -7.22 -2.82 -7.34
CA ARG A 84 -7.74 -4.18 -7.20
C ARG A 84 -8.16 -4.78 -8.54
N ARG A 85 -8.85 -4.01 -9.39
CA ARG A 85 -9.24 -4.48 -10.72
C ARG A 85 -8.03 -4.87 -11.57
N HIS A 86 -6.98 -4.05 -11.57
CA HIS A 86 -5.72 -4.36 -12.27
C HIS A 86 -5.02 -5.57 -11.64
N MET A 87 -4.96 -5.64 -10.31
CA MET A 87 -4.32 -6.73 -9.57
C MET A 87 -4.99 -8.09 -9.83
N ASP A 88 -6.32 -8.11 -9.90
CA ASP A 88 -7.12 -9.31 -10.18
C ASP A 88 -7.16 -9.65 -11.69
N GLY A 89 -6.51 -8.84 -12.53
CA GLY A 89 -6.31 -9.13 -13.94
C GLY A 89 -7.50 -8.81 -14.85
N HIS A 90 -8.35 -7.84 -14.48
CA HIS A 90 -9.50 -7.44 -15.30
C HIS A 90 -9.10 -6.67 -16.57
N THR A 91 -7.92 -6.04 -16.54
CA THR A 91 -7.43 -5.09 -17.56
C THR A 91 -6.02 -5.39 -18.02
N ALA A 92 -5.31 -6.27 -17.31
CA ALA A 92 -3.93 -6.67 -17.52
C ALA A 92 -3.74 -8.09 -16.97
N PRO A 93 -2.59 -8.76 -17.14
CA PRO A 93 -2.32 -10.00 -16.41
C PRO A 93 -2.45 -9.78 -14.90
N PRO A 94 -3.04 -10.72 -14.14
CA PRO A 94 -3.14 -10.60 -12.69
C PRO A 94 -1.75 -10.55 -12.04
N LEU A 95 -1.67 -9.98 -10.85
CA LEU A 95 -0.40 -9.85 -10.11
C LEU A 95 0.29 -11.21 -9.94
N SER A 96 -0.46 -12.28 -9.68
CA SER A 96 0.11 -13.63 -9.58
C SER A 96 0.92 -14.03 -10.82
N ALA A 97 0.36 -13.80 -12.01
CA ALA A 97 1.02 -14.11 -13.28
C ALA A 97 2.27 -13.23 -13.52
N LEU A 98 2.23 -11.96 -13.10
CA LEU A 98 3.40 -11.08 -13.17
C LEU A 98 4.55 -11.61 -12.28
N ILE A 99 4.23 -12.08 -11.06
CA ILE A 99 5.20 -12.64 -10.13
C ILE A 99 5.86 -13.89 -10.72
N VAL A 100 5.06 -14.82 -11.22
CA VAL A 100 5.56 -16.05 -11.87
C VAL A 100 6.48 -15.69 -13.03
N ARG A 101 6.06 -14.76 -13.90
CA ARG A 101 6.83 -14.30 -15.06
C ARG A 101 8.18 -13.69 -14.64
N HIS A 102 8.19 -12.82 -13.64
CA HIS A 102 9.43 -12.18 -13.17
C HIS A 102 10.36 -13.17 -12.49
N PHE A 103 9.81 -14.10 -11.71
CA PHE A 103 10.60 -15.15 -11.07
C PHE A 103 11.32 -16.01 -12.12
N GLN A 104 10.59 -16.50 -13.11
CA GLN A 104 11.14 -17.32 -14.21
C GLN A 104 12.03 -16.51 -15.16
N GLY A 105 11.75 -15.22 -15.32
CA GLY A 105 12.42 -14.30 -16.25
C GLY A 105 13.69 -13.64 -15.72
N GLY A 106 14.26 -14.11 -14.61
CA GLY A 106 15.58 -13.67 -14.12
C GLY A 106 15.60 -12.98 -12.76
N ALA A 107 14.49 -12.93 -12.03
CA ALA A 107 14.50 -12.59 -10.60
C ALA A 107 14.76 -13.81 -9.70
N GLY A 108 14.49 -15.02 -10.18
CA GLY A 108 14.79 -16.26 -9.47
C GLY A 108 16.29 -16.40 -9.15
N PRO A 109 16.64 -16.96 -7.99
CA PRO A 109 15.76 -17.67 -7.05
C PRO A 109 15.03 -16.78 -6.00
N SER A 110 15.11 -15.45 -6.07
CA SER A 110 14.42 -14.57 -5.10
C SER A 110 12.96 -14.33 -5.48
N PHE A 111 12.05 -14.85 -4.65
CA PHE A 111 10.63 -14.60 -4.75
C PHE A 111 10.28 -13.16 -4.39
N LEU A 112 10.94 -12.59 -3.37
CA LEU A 112 10.69 -11.21 -2.96
C LEU A 112 11.02 -10.22 -4.10
N ARG A 113 12.14 -10.42 -4.78
CA ARG A 113 12.53 -9.57 -5.91
C ARG A 113 11.52 -9.65 -7.06
N ALA A 114 11.00 -10.84 -7.35
CA ALA A 114 9.95 -11.01 -8.35
C ALA A 114 8.66 -10.30 -7.94
N LEU A 115 8.27 -10.42 -6.67
CA LEU A 115 7.10 -9.76 -6.09
C LEU A 115 7.20 -8.23 -6.15
N LEU A 116 8.32 -7.65 -5.73
CA LEU A 116 8.51 -6.20 -5.73
C LEU A 116 8.45 -5.62 -7.14
N ARG A 117 9.12 -6.26 -8.12
CA ARG A 117 9.06 -5.87 -9.53
C ARG A 117 7.66 -5.98 -10.12
N SER A 118 6.93 -7.03 -9.76
CA SER A 118 5.54 -7.22 -10.21
C SER A 118 4.61 -6.16 -9.63
N THR A 119 4.88 -5.70 -8.42
CA THR A 119 4.14 -4.59 -7.79
C THR A 119 4.41 -3.29 -8.52
N GLU A 120 5.65 -3.01 -8.90
CA GLU A 120 5.99 -1.84 -9.72
C GLU A 120 5.29 -1.88 -11.08
N ASP A 121 5.31 -3.02 -11.79
CA ASP A 121 4.61 -3.20 -13.07
C ASP A 121 3.09 -2.97 -12.94
N LEU A 122 2.49 -3.52 -11.88
CA LEU A 122 1.07 -3.32 -11.56
C LEU A 122 0.75 -1.84 -11.33
N LEU A 123 1.57 -1.17 -10.52
CA LEU A 123 1.42 0.25 -10.21
C LEU A 123 1.58 1.10 -11.47
N ASP A 124 2.60 0.86 -12.31
CA ASP A 124 2.81 1.58 -13.57
C ASP A 124 1.59 1.44 -14.48
N THR A 125 1.13 0.20 -14.67
CA THR A 125 -0.02 -0.11 -15.53
C THR A 125 -1.28 0.62 -15.05
N CYS A 126 -1.60 0.51 -13.75
CA CYS A 126 -2.76 1.17 -13.17
C CYS A 126 -2.67 2.69 -13.28
N MET A 127 -1.52 3.27 -12.94
CA MET A 127 -1.33 4.72 -12.91
C MET A 127 -1.28 5.36 -14.29
N ARG A 128 -0.79 4.65 -15.32
CA ARG A 128 -0.86 5.11 -16.71
C ARG A 128 -2.27 5.01 -17.28
N ALA A 129 -3.00 3.96 -16.94
CA ALA A 129 -4.38 3.78 -17.38
C ALA A 129 -5.34 4.77 -16.70
N GLU A 130 -5.07 5.10 -15.43
CA GLU A 130 -5.94 5.94 -14.59
C GLU A 130 -5.12 7.02 -13.84
N PRO A 131 -4.56 8.02 -14.54
CA PRO A 131 -3.65 9.01 -13.95
C PRO A 131 -4.26 9.79 -12.78
N GLN A 132 -5.58 10.00 -12.77
CA GLN A 132 -6.30 10.67 -11.70
C GLN A 132 -6.10 10.01 -10.32
N HIS A 133 -5.73 8.72 -10.28
CA HIS A 133 -5.52 7.98 -9.03
C HIS A 133 -4.10 8.09 -8.47
N ILE A 134 -3.12 8.63 -9.21
CA ILE A 134 -1.71 8.66 -8.80
C ILE A 134 -1.52 9.34 -7.44
N ALA A 135 -2.17 10.49 -7.20
CA ALA A 135 -2.04 11.23 -5.95
C ALA A 135 -2.62 10.45 -4.75
N ALA A 136 -3.70 9.71 -4.96
CA ALA A 136 -4.32 8.88 -3.95
C ALA A 136 -3.48 7.62 -3.66
N ILE A 137 -2.85 7.04 -4.69
CA ILE A 137 -1.91 5.91 -4.57
C ILE A 137 -0.65 6.32 -3.81
N ASP A 138 -0.06 7.47 -4.13
CA ASP A 138 1.04 8.06 -3.36
C ASP A 138 0.65 8.26 -1.88
N ALA A 139 -0.53 8.84 -1.64
CA ALA A 139 -1.05 9.06 -0.29
C ALA A 139 -1.32 7.77 0.49
N LEU A 140 -1.78 6.71 -0.18
CA LEU A 140 -1.99 5.37 0.39
C LEU A 140 -0.70 4.83 1.00
N PHE A 141 0.40 4.88 0.25
CA PHE A 141 1.69 4.42 0.76
C PHE A 141 2.23 5.36 1.87
N ARG A 142 2.04 6.68 1.78
CA ARG A 142 2.55 7.65 2.77
C ARG A 142 1.94 7.56 4.16
N VAL A 143 0.62 7.39 4.25
CA VAL A 143 -0.13 7.66 5.50
C VAL A 143 -0.39 6.42 6.33
N ALA A 144 -0.71 5.33 5.64
CA ALA A 144 -1.59 4.29 6.17
C ALA A 144 -1.14 2.89 5.73
N GLY A 145 -0.78 2.76 4.44
CA GLY A 145 -0.38 1.51 3.83
C GLY A 145 1.12 1.23 3.91
N GLY A 146 1.99 2.22 4.09
CA GLY A 146 3.43 1.99 4.00
C GLY A 146 3.98 0.94 4.97
N GLU A 147 3.70 1.10 6.27
CA GLU A 147 4.20 0.17 7.30
C GLU A 147 3.43 -1.14 7.30
N GLY A 148 2.10 -1.09 7.16
CA GLY A 148 1.28 -2.31 7.05
C GLY A 148 1.62 -3.16 5.83
N PHE A 149 1.93 -2.53 4.69
CA PHE A 149 2.34 -3.21 3.46
C PHE A 149 3.78 -3.71 3.54
N ARG A 150 4.69 -2.98 4.22
CA ARG A 150 6.02 -3.50 4.59
C ARG A 150 5.89 -4.75 5.43
N ASP A 151 5.10 -4.70 6.49
CA ASP A 151 4.93 -5.81 7.43
C ASP A 151 4.21 -6.98 6.76
N LEU A 152 3.24 -6.71 5.86
CA LEU A 152 2.62 -7.71 4.98
C LEU A 152 3.69 -8.50 4.21
N ILE A 153 4.56 -7.78 3.52
CA ILE A 153 5.60 -8.38 2.69
C ILE A 153 6.64 -9.10 3.56
N GLN A 154 7.13 -8.46 4.61
CA GLN A 154 8.19 -8.99 5.48
C GLN A 154 7.76 -10.24 6.24
N HIS A 155 6.54 -10.25 6.78
CA HIS A 155 6.08 -11.32 7.66
C HIS A 155 5.31 -12.42 6.93
N TYR A 156 4.68 -12.12 5.79
CA TYR A 156 3.85 -13.08 5.06
C TYR A 156 4.39 -13.35 3.66
N GLU A 157 4.48 -12.33 2.79
CA GLU A 157 4.67 -12.61 1.36
C GLU A 157 6.07 -13.11 1.01
N ALA A 158 7.12 -12.64 1.69
CA ALA A 158 8.49 -13.10 1.47
C ALA A 158 8.68 -14.59 1.79
N ARG A 159 7.80 -15.17 2.63
CA ARG A 159 7.85 -16.59 3.03
C ARG A 159 6.95 -17.47 2.16
N ALA A 160 6.10 -16.87 1.31
CA ALA A 160 5.03 -17.58 0.62
C ALA A 160 5.53 -18.75 -0.24
N LEU A 161 6.64 -18.57 -0.96
CA LEU A 161 7.20 -19.63 -1.81
C LEU A 161 7.76 -20.79 -0.98
N ALA A 162 8.57 -20.51 0.04
CA ALA A 162 9.12 -21.54 0.92
C ALA A 162 8.02 -22.37 1.58
N GLN A 163 6.95 -21.70 2.03
CA GLN A 163 5.78 -22.35 2.63
C GLN A 163 5.01 -23.20 1.61
N ALA A 164 4.81 -22.69 0.40
CA ALA A 164 4.16 -23.44 -0.68
C ALA A 164 4.94 -24.71 -1.03
N ILE A 165 6.28 -24.65 -1.08
CA ILE A 165 7.16 -25.81 -1.31
C ILE A 165 7.04 -26.83 -0.16
N ALA A 166 6.96 -26.35 1.08
CA ALA A 166 6.79 -27.21 2.25
C ALA A 166 5.38 -27.83 2.37
N GLY A 167 4.43 -27.43 1.52
CA GLY A 167 3.04 -27.85 1.62
C GLY A 167 2.32 -27.25 2.84
N GLU A 168 2.86 -26.16 3.40
CA GLU A 168 2.28 -25.46 4.55
C GLU A 168 1.25 -24.45 4.06
N ASP A 169 0.06 -24.49 4.67
CA ASP A 169 -0.97 -23.50 4.41
C ASP A 169 -0.95 -22.43 5.51
N VAL A 170 -0.39 -21.26 5.18
CA VAL A 170 -0.51 -20.11 6.07
C VAL A 170 -1.95 -19.64 6.02
N VAL A 171 -2.62 -19.77 7.15
CA VAL A 171 -3.80 -18.98 7.44
C VAL A 171 -3.31 -17.55 7.56
N PHE A 172 -3.54 -16.74 6.51
CA PHE A 172 -3.55 -15.29 6.68
C PHE A 172 -4.38 -15.07 7.93
N PRO A 173 -3.85 -14.42 8.99
CA PRO A 173 -4.63 -14.21 10.20
C PRO A 173 -6.01 -13.66 9.81
N ASP A 174 -7.00 -13.73 10.69
CA ASP A 174 -8.23 -12.97 10.44
C ASP A 174 -7.92 -11.48 10.71
N ILE A 175 -7.12 -10.96 9.79
CA ILE A 175 -6.72 -9.60 9.58
C ILE A 175 -8.02 -8.89 9.30
N LEU A 176 -8.32 -7.77 9.95
CA LEU A 176 -9.59 -7.07 9.70
C LEU A 176 -9.38 -5.59 9.37
N ALA A 177 -8.17 -5.08 9.60
CA ALA A 177 -7.62 -3.87 8.99
C ALA A 177 -6.11 -3.74 9.29
N PHE A 178 -5.36 -3.17 8.33
CA PHE A 178 -4.11 -2.51 8.66
C PHE A 178 -4.48 -1.25 9.41
N VAL A 179 -4.07 -1.17 10.65
CA VAL A 179 -4.45 -0.11 11.55
C VAL A 179 -3.16 0.37 12.16
N ASN A 180 -2.84 1.65 11.97
CA ASN A 180 -1.72 2.22 12.69
C ASN A 180 -2.24 2.87 13.97
N MET A 181 -1.63 2.50 15.08
CA MET A 181 -1.90 3.07 16.40
C MET A 181 -0.96 4.24 16.61
N HIS A 182 -1.52 5.37 16.99
CA HIS A 182 -0.78 6.59 17.24
C HIS A 182 -1.05 7.11 18.65
N GLU A 183 -0.06 7.80 19.20
CA GLU A 183 -0.17 8.51 20.46
C GLU A 183 -0.14 10.02 20.19
N ARG A 184 -0.94 10.80 20.92
CA ARG A 184 -0.82 12.26 20.96
C ARG A 184 -0.87 12.78 22.38
N GLN A 185 -0.21 13.90 22.62
CA GLN A 185 -0.44 14.68 23.83
C GLN A 185 -1.66 15.56 23.62
N ALA A 186 -2.66 15.41 24.50
CA ALA A 186 -3.86 16.23 24.53
C ALA A 186 -4.13 16.69 25.96
N ARG A 187 -4.92 17.76 26.12
CA ARG A 187 -5.40 18.16 27.45
C ARG A 187 -6.75 17.53 27.74
N ASP A 188 -6.93 16.97 28.92
CA ASP A 188 -8.23 16.45 29.37
C ASP A 188 -9.22 17.57 29.75
N ALA A 189 -10.43 17.19 30.18
CA ALA A 189 -11.47 18.13 30.58
C ALA A 189 -11.08 19.02 31.79
N GLN A 190 -10.03 18.65 32.51
CA GLN A 190 -9.47 19.34 33.67
C GLN A 190 -8.22 20.16 33.30
N GLY A 191 -7.81 20.15 32.03
CA GLY A 191 -6.65 20.88 31.52
C GLY A 191 -5.31 20.19 31.74
N GLN A 192 -5.28 18.95 32.24
CA GLN A 192 -4.04 18.18 32.44
C GLN A 192 -3.59 17.53 31.14
N TRP A 193 -2.28 17.47 30.91
CA TRP A 193 -1.70 16.77 29.77
C TRP A 193 -1.86 15.26 29.95
N ARG A 194 -2.41 14.60 28.93
CA ARG A 194 -2.52 13.15 28.83
C ARG A 194 -2.05 12.66 27.48
N THR A 195 -1.47 11.46 27.48
CA THR A 195 -1.25 10.69 26.25
C THR A 195 -2.57 10.04 25.85
N GLU A 196 -3.11 10.42 24.70
CA GLU A 196 -4.25 9.75 24.07
C GLU A 196 -3.76 8.80 23.00
N ARG A 197 -4.29 7.57 22.99
CA ARG A 197 -4.10 6.63 21.90
C ARG A 197 -5.26 6.72 20.93
N TYR A 198 -4.97 6.79 19.64
CA TYR A 198 -5.97 6.80 18.59
C TYR A 198 -5.55 5.88 17.45
N GLU A 199 -6.56 5.38 16.78
CA GLU A 199 -6.43 4.55 15.61
C GLU A 199 -6.40 5.42 14.36
N VAL A 200 -5.49 5.19 13.41
CA VAL A 200 -5.60 5.73 12.06
C VAL A 200 -6.21 4.69 11.14
N TRP A 201 -7.44 4.95 10.71
CA TRP A 201 -8.14 4.07 9.77
C TRP A 201 -7.41 4.05 8.43
N CYS A 202 -7.03 2.86 7.99
CA CYS A 202 -6.45 2.62 6.68
C CYS A 202 -7.43 1.77 5.86
N PRO A 203 -7.79 2.18 4.63
CA PRO A 203 -8.66 1.39 3.76
C PRO A 203 -8.02 0.09 3.22
N GLY A 204 -6.90 -0.34 3.81
CA GLY A 204 -6.00 -1.36 3.29
C GLY A 204 -6.41 -2.81 3.52
N TYR A 205 -7.51 -3.13 4.23
CA TYR A 205 -7.83 -4.54 4.52
C TYR A 205 -8.10 -5.37 3.26
N ASP A 206 -9.08 -4.95 2.47
CA ASP A 206 -9.52 -5.70 1.29
C ASP A 206 -8.41 -5.74 0.24
N PHE A 207 -7.66 -4.65 0.13
CA PHE A 207 -6.49 -4.57 -0.75
C PHE A 207 -5.38 -5.54 -0.30
N ALA A 208 -5.02 -5.54 0.99
CA ALA A 208 -4.01 -6.43 1.55
C ALA A 208 -4.35 -7.89 1.37
N LYS A 209 -5.61 -8.25 1.64
CA LYS A 209 -6.10 -9.61 1.51
C LYS A 209 -6.02 -10.07 0.06
N ALA A 210 -6.47 -9.22 -0.87
CA ALA A 210 -6.38 -9.53 -2.29
C ALA A 210 -4.92 -9.63 -2.76
N TYR A 211 -4.04 -8.72 -2.30
CA TYR A 211 -2.61 -8.76 -2.59
C TYR A 211 -1.94 -10.05 -2.08
N HIS A 212 -2.22 -10.43 -0.83
CA HIS A 212 -1.76 -11.70 -0.25
C HIS A 212 -2.24 -12.91 -1.04
N GLN A 213 -3.51 -12.91 -1.46
CA GLN A 213 -4.07 -13.99 -2.28
C GLN A 213 -3.33 -14.13 -3.62
N GLN A 214 -2.99 -13.02 -4.27
CA GLN A 214 -2.20 -13.04 -5.51
C GLN A 214 -0.77 -13.57 -5.29
N CYS A 215 -0.11 -13.16 -4.22
CA CYS A 215 1.22 -13.66 -3.86
C CYS A 215 1.21 -15.16 -3.59
N ARG A 216 0.21 -15.66 -2.84
CA ARG A 216 0.04 -17.11 -2.59
C ARG A 216 -0.29 -17.90 -3.84
N ALA A 217 -1.12 -17.35 -4.73
CA ALA A 217 -1.41 -17.98 -6.01
C ALA A 217 -0.14 -18.18 -6.83
N ALA A 218 0.70 -17.14 -6.94
CA ALA A 218 2.00 -17.23 -7.61
C ALA A 218 2.94 -18.25 -6.95
N ALA A 219 3.05 -18.22 -5.62
CA ALA A 219 3.90 -19.15 -4.87
C ALA A 219 3.51 -20.62 -5.10
N ARG A 220 2.20 -20.91 -5.07
CA ARG A 220 1.66 -22.25 -5.33
C ARG A 220 1.90 -22.68 -6.78
N GLU A 221 1.74 -21.78 -7.74
CA GLU A 221 2.01 -22.07 -9.16
C GLU A 221 3.48 -22.42 -9.38
N LEU A 222 4.40 -21.64 -8.79
CA LEU A 222 5.85 -21.91 -8.88
C LEU A 222 6.22 -23.25 -8.23
N ALA A 223 5.70 -23.53 -7.04
CA ALA A 223 5.94 -24.80 -6.35
C ALA A 223 5.41 -26.00 -7.15
N ALA A 224 4.20 -25.88 -7.72
CA ALA A 224 3.62 -26.91 -8.60
C ALA A 224 4.40 -27.07 -9.92
N GLY A 225 5.00 -26.00 -10.41
CA GLY A 225 5.86 -25.97 -11.60
C GLY A 225 7.24 -26.61 -11.41
N GLY A 226 7.52 -27.23 -10.26
CA GLY A 226 8.78 -27.93 -9.98
C GLY A 226 9.88 -27.05 -9.37
N VAL A 227 9.58 -25.82 -8.94
CA VAL A 227 10.50 -25.03 -8.13
C VAL A 227 10.58 -25.68 -6.75
N ILE A 228 11.71 -26.32 -6.46
CA ILE A 228 11.94 -27.06 -5.20
C ILE A 228 12.83 -26.30 -4.20
N VAL A 229 13.39 -25.15 -4.58
CA VAL A 229 14.24 -24.34 -3.71
C VAL A 229 13.77 -22.89 -3.73
N ALA A 230 13.49 -22.35 -2.55
CA ALA A 230 13.39 -20.93 -2.29
C ALA A 230 14.64 -20.46 -1.56
N LEU A 231 14.99 -19.17 -1.68
CA LEU A 231 16.02 -18.59 -0.83
C LEU A 231 15.58 -18.60 0.65
N PRO A 232 16.51 -18.78 1.60
CA PRO A 232 16.25 -18.52 3.01
C PRO A 232 15.71 -17.10 3.20
N LEU A 233 14.87 -16.90 4.21
CA LEU A 233 14.26 -15.58 4.43
C LEU A 233 15.33 -14.51 4.67
N GLU A 234 16.40 -14.83 5.39
CA GLU A 234 17.50 -13.90 5.66
C GLU A 234 18.11 -13.36 4.35
N GLU A 235 18.17 -14.19 3.30
CA GLU A 235 18.66 -13.81 1.98
C GLU A 235 17.60 -13.06 1.16
N GLU A 236 16.33 -13.45 1.22
CA GLU A 236 15.23 -12.69 0.61
C GLU A 236 15.19 -11.26 1.14
N MET A 237 15.36 -11.08 2.46
CA MET A 237 15.29 -9.77 3.11
C MET A 237 16.39 -8.81 2.69
N LEU A 238 17.50 -9.29 2.09
CA LEU A 238 18.51 -8.41 1.49
C LEU A 238 17.99 -7.65 0.27
N TYR A 239 16.93 -8.14 -0.37
CA TYR A 239 16.29 -7.49 -1.52
C TYR A 239 15.16 -6.53 -1.11
N MET A 240 14.79 -6.50 0.18
CA MET A 240 13.80 -5.57 0.66
C MET A 240 14.41 -4.16 0.75
N PRO A 241 13.83 -3.14 0.09
CA PRO A 241 14.29 -1.77 0.27
C PRO A 241 14.26 -1.38 1.74
N GLU A 242 15.34 -0.74 2.22
CA GLU A 242 15.45 -0.26 3.62
C GLU A 242 14.23 0.57 4.03
N ASN A 243 13.66 1.31 3.08
CA ASN A 243 12.40 2.01 3.23
C ASN A 243 11.47 1.71 2.05
N LEU A 244 10.74 0.60 2.14
CA LEU A 244 9.76 0.18 1.14
C LEU A 244 8.67 1.25 0.87
N VAL A 245 8.33 2.05 1.88
CA VAL A 245 7.36 3.14 1.73
C VAL A 245 7.91 4.25 0.85
N ALA A 246 9.14 4.67 1.12
CA ALA A 246 9.82 5.65 0.30
C ALA A 246 9.96 5.14 -1.14
N HIS A 247 10.26 3.84 -1.31
CA HIS A 247 10.37 3.21 -2.62
C HIS A 247 9.12 3.41 -3.48
N PHE A 248 7.93 2.98 -3.02
CA PHE A 248 6.70 3.11 -3.81
C PHE A 248 6.19 4.55 -3.93
N THR A 249 6.42 5.40 -2.92
CA THR A 249 6.05 6.83 -3.02
C THR A 249 6.93 7.59 -4.01
N HIS A 250 8.22 7.26 -4.08
CA HIS A 250 9.13 7.82 -5.08
C HIS A 250 8.73 7.37 -6.49
N PHE A 251 8.34 6.09 -6.64
CA PHE A 251 7.82 5.55 -7.89
C PHE A 251 6.58 6.31 -8.37
N ALA A 252 5.55 6.42 -7.52
CA ALA A 252 4.31 7.14 -7.86
C ALA A 252 4.56 8.62 -8.16
N THR A 253 5.42 9.28 -7.37
CA THR A 253 5.79 10.68 -7.58
C THR A 253 6.55 10.88 -8.90
N GLY A 254 7.50 10.01 -9.21
CA GLY A 254 8.26 10.05 -10.46
C GLY A 254 7.35 9.92 -11.68
N LEU A 255 6.40 8.98 -11.64
CA LEU A 255 5.43 8.81 -12.72
C LEU A 255 4.50 10.01 -12.85
N ALA A 256 4.01 10.57 -11.74
CA ALA A 256 3.20 11.79 -11.75
C ALA A 256 3.92 12.95 -12.46
N LEU A 257 5.19 13.18 -12.11
CA LEU A 257 6.00 14.25 -12.71
C LEU A 257 6.25 14.02 -14.21
N GLN A 258 6.47 12.76 -14.62
CA GLN A 258 6.60 12.43 -16.04
C GLN A 258 5.31 12.75 -16.80
N LEU A 259 4.16 12.33 -16.30
CA LEU A 259 2.88 12.58 -16.97
C LEU A 259 2.50 14.07 -16.98
N LEU A 260 2.78 14.81 -15.90
CA LEU A 260 2.56 16.26 -15.84
C LEU A 260 3.50 17.06 -16.74
N SER A 261 4.72 16.58 -16.98
CA SER A 261 5.72 17.27 -17.83
C SER A 261 5.55 17.01 -19.33
N VAL A 262 4.88 15.92 -19.72
CA VAL A 262 4.57 15.58 -21.12
C VAL A 262 3.34 16.35 -21.64
N ALA A 263 2.56 17.00 -20.77
CA ALA A 263 1.43 17.82 -21.17
C ALA A 263 1.90 18.93 -22.15
N PRO A 264 1.37 19.00 -23.39
CA PRO A 264 1.83 19.98 -24.36
C PRO A 264 1.60 21.38 -23.79
N LYS A 265 2.68 22.16 -23.68
CA LYS A 265 2.61 23.60 -23.41
C LYS A 265 1.55 24.16 -24.34
N ALA A 266 0.41 24.57 -23.78
CA ALA A 266 -0.62 25.25 -24.54
C ALA A 266 0.08 26.36 -25.33
N ARG A 267 0.04 26.26 -26.66
CA ARG A 267 0.53 27.32 -27.53
C ARG A 267 -0.25 28.57 -27.14
N HIS A 268 0.40 29.48 -26.43
CA HIS A 268 -0.03 30.87 -26.39
C HIS A 268 0.09 31.38 -27.82
N ASN A 269 -1.02 31.30 -28.57
CA ASN A 269 -1.22 32.19 -29.69
C ASN A 269 -1.66 33.53 -29.10
N SER A 270 -0.75 34.49 -29.24
CA SER A 270 -0.94 35.91 -29.56
C SER A 270 -2.29 36.53 -29.24
#